data_AF-A0A0B6YEC1-F1
#
_entry.id   AF-A0A0B6YEC1-F1
#
_cell.length_a   1.000
_cell.length_b   1.000
_cell.length_c   1.000
_cell.angle_alpha   90.00
_cell.angle_beta   90.00
_cell.angle_gamma   90.00
#
_symmetry.space_group_name_H-M   'P 1'
#
loop_
_entity.id
_entity.type
_entity.pdbx_description
1 polymer ?
#
loop_
_entity_poly.entity_id
_entity_poly.type
_entity_poly.pdbx_seq_one_letter_code
_entity_poly.pdbx_strand_id
1 'polypeptide(L)'
;ERVDKLKKQRLENQFHQFVKDNLIIKQGFVDKRKGLFARKRMLLLTEGPHLYYVDAHNKVLKGEIPWSKYLRPEAKNFKIFFVHTPNRTYYLESRQPDAQTWVKQIKEVWKKYYDNGKDK
;
A
#
# COMPACT_ATOMS: atom_id res chain seq x y z
N GLU A 1 13.00 13.92 12.72
CA GLU A 1 11.99 12.83 12.64
C GLU A 1 11.88 12.16 11.28
N ARG A 2 11.34 12.79 10.21
CA ARG A 2 11.22 12.14 8.88
C ARG A 2 12.57 11.68 8.32
N VAL A 3 13.58 12.56 8.36
CA VAL A 3 14.92 12.29 7.84
C VAL A 3 15.53 11.07 8.54
N ASP A 4 15.37 10.95 9.85
CA ASP A 4 15.91 9.84 10.64
C ASP A 4 15.19 8.53 10.32
N LYS A 5 13.87 8.56 10.18
CA LYS A 5 13.06 7.42 9.73
C LYS A 5 13.49 6.94 8.34
N LEU A 6 13.75 7.87 7.41
CA LEU A 6 14.19 7.52 6.05
C LEU A 6 15.63 6.98 6.04
N LYS A 7 16.55 7.56 6.83
CA LYS A 7 17.91 7.02 7.02
C LYS A 7 17.86 5.59 7.55
N LYS A 8 17.07 5.33 8.60
CA LYS A 8 16.85 3.99 9.15
C LYS A 8 16.28 3.03 8.09
N GLN A 9 15.26 3.46 7.33
CA GLN A 9 14.68 2.66 6.25
C GLN A 9 15.72 2.28 5.18
N ARG A 10 16.58 3.21 4.76
CA ARG A 10 17.64 2.94 3.77
C ARG A 10 18.61 1.86 4.24
N LEU A 11 18.94 1.87 5.54
CA LEU A 11 19.91 0.94 6.12
C LEU A 11 19.31 -0.44 6.42
N GLU A 12 18.08 -0.49 6.95
CA GLU A 12 17.55 -1.71 7.57
C GLU A 12 16.44 -2.38 6.75
N ASN A 13 15.76 -1.65 5.85
CA ASN A 13 14.60 -2.18 5.14
C ASN A 13 14.99 -2.70 3.75
N GLN A 14 15.03 -4.03 3.61
CA GLN A 14 15.33 -4.71 2.34
C GLN A 14 14.43 -4.29 1.15
N PHE A 15 13.25 -3.74 1.42
CA PHE A 15 12.30 -3.29 0.39
C PHE A 15 12.47 -1.81 0.00
N HIS A 16 13.38 -1.08 0.64
CA HIS A 16 13.66 0.33 0.33
C HIS A 16 13.98 0.55 -1.17
N GLN A 17 14.73 -0.37 -1.78
CA GLN A 17 15.10 -0.33 -3.19
C GLN A 17 13.90 -0.26 -4.18
N PHE A 18 12.69 -0.62 -3.75
CA PHE A 18 11.50 -0.65 -4.61
C PHE A 18 10.61 0.60 -4.49
N VAL A 19 10.89 1.51 -3.56
CA VAL A 19 9.98 2.62 -3.22
C VAL A 19 10.48 4.00 -3.66
N LYS A 20 11.50 4.06 -4.51
CA LYS A 20 12.03 5.31 -5.11
C LYS A 20 12.35 6.37 -4.04
N ASP A 21 13.00 5.95 -2.96
CA ASP A 21 13.38 6.78 -1.82
C ASP A 21 12.21 7.46 -1.06
N ASN A 22 10.96 7.01 -1.29
CA ASN A 22 9.82 7.43 -0.49
C ASN A 22 9.81 6.73 0.87
N LEU A 23 9.44 7.47 1.92
CA LEU A 23 9.27 6.89 3.25
C LEU A 23 8.09 5.91 3.24
N ILE A 24 8.32 4.70 3.73
CA ILE A 24 7.31 3.66 3.91
C ILE A 24 6.52 3.99 5.19
N ILE A 25 5.23 4.23 5.01
CA ILE A 25 4.29 4.54 6.09
C ILE A 25 3.76 3.24 6.71
N LYS A 26 3.43 2.25 5.86
CA LYS A 26 3.01 0.91 6.29
C LYS A 26 3.49 -0.13 5.30
N GLN A 27 3.94 -1.28 5.82
CA GLN A 27 4.28 -2.44 5.01
C GLN A 27 3.76 -3.73 5.63
N GLY A 28 3.55 -4.76 4.82
CA GLY A 28 3.14 -6.07 5.29
C GLY A 28 2.92 -7.07 4.15
N PHE A 29 2.99 -8.36 4.50
CA PHE A 29 2.70 -9.42 3.55
C PHE A 29 1.20 -9.60 3.34
N VAL A 30 0.80 -9.66 2.08
CA VAL A 30 -0.57 -9.88 1.65
C VAL A 30 -0.64 -10.96 0.57
N ASP A 31 -1.75 -11.67 0.49
CA ASP A 31 -2.11 -12.47 -0.68
C ASP A 31 -2.98 -11.63 -1.61
N LYS A 32 -2.44 -11.35 -2.79
CA LYS A 32 -3.10 -10.55 -3.81
C LYS A 32 -3.75 -11.47 -4.84
N ARG A 33 -5.06 -11.37 -5.04
CA ARG A 33 -5.77 -12.17 -6.06
C ARG A 33 -5.29 -11.82 -7.48
N LYS A 34 -4.95 -12.83 -8.27
CA LYS A 34 -4.57 -12.75 -9.70
C LYS A 34 -5.23 -13.91 -10.45
N GLY A 35 -6.38 -13.64 -11.07
CA GLY A 35 -7.20 -14.69 -11.69
C GLY A 35 -7.76 -15.64 -10.62
N LEU A 36 -7.61 -16.94 -10.85
CA LEU A 36 -8.08 -17.98 -9.92
C LEU A 36 -7.20 -18.15 -8.67
N PHE A 37 -5.97 -17.63 -8.67
CA PHE A 37 -5.01 -17.84 -7.58
C PHE A 37 -4.59 -16.55 -6.91
N ALA A 38 -4.28 -16.60 -5.62
CA ALA A 38 -3.62 -15.50 -4.92
C ALA A 38 -2.09 -15.64 -5.00
N ARG A 39 -1.37 -14.52 -4.97
CA ARG A 39 0.09 -14.49 -4.93
C ARG A 39 0.55 -13.66 -3.75
N LYS A 40 1.49 -14.20 -2.97
CA LYS A 40 2.09 -13.51 -1.82
C LYS A 40 2.90 -12.31 -2.29
N ARG A 41 2.61 -11.13 -1.74
CA ARG A 41 3.28 -9.86 -2.05
C ARG A 41 3.67 -9.15 -0.76
N MET A 42 4.79 -8.43 -0.78
CA MET A 42 5.03 -7.36 0.17
C MET A 42 4.31 -6.12 -0.35
N LEU A 43 3.31 -5.62 0.38
CA LEU A 43 2.61 -4.38 0.08
C LEU A 43 3.30 -3.23 0.83
N LEU A 44 3.52 -2.10 0.14
CA LEU A 44 4.26 -0.95 0.66
C LEU A 44 3.44 0.32 0.39
N LEU A 45 2.84 0.88 1.44
CA LEU A 45 2.22 2.21 1.41
C LEU A 45 3.31 3.24 1.73
N THR A 46 3.49 4.22 0.86
CA THR A 46 4.54 5.23 1.02
C THR A 46 4.00 6.64 0.87
N GLU A 47 4.81 7.62 1.26
CA GLU A 47 4.69 9.00 0.79
C GLU A 47 4.77 9.06 -0.75
N GLY A 48 4.27 10.13 -1.36
CA GLY A 48 4.22 10.31 -2.82
C GLY A 48 2.86 10.75 -3.36
N PRO A 49 1.72 10.06 -3.08
CA PRO A 49 1.53 8.77 -2.42
C PRO A 49 1.68 7.58 -3.38
N HIS A 50 2.18 6.45 -2.89
CA HIS A 50 2.25 5.20 -3.67
C HIS A 50 1.84 3.98 -2.86
N LEU A 51 1.41 2.94 -3.58
CA LEU A 51 1.04 1.64 -3.00
C LEU A 51 1.65 0.52 -3.86
N TYR A 52 2.92 0.25 -3.62
CA TYR A 52 3.71 -0.75 -4.35
C TYR A 52 3.41 -2.17 -3.88
N TYR A 53 3.51 -3.15 -4.77
CA TYR A 53 3.51 -4.56 -4.40
C TYR A 53 4.67 -5.32 -5.03
N VAL A 54 5.52 -5.89 -4.17
CA VAL A 54 6.74 -6.61 -4.51
C VAL A 54 6.51 -8.10 -4.36
N ASP A 55 7.05 -8.92 -5.26
CA ASP A 55 7.06 -10.37 -5.09
C ASP A 55 7.86 -10.75 -3.83
N ALA A 56 7.21 -11.44 -2.89
CA ALA A 56 7.81 -11.74 -1.59
C ALA A 56 8.99 -12.71 -1.68
N HIS A 57 9.01 -13.58 -2.70
CA HIS A 57 10.02 -14.61 -2.90
C HIS A 57 11.16 -14.06 -3.75
N ASN A 58 10.85 -13.63 -4.98
CA ASN A 58 11.87 -13.23 -5.95
C ASN A 58 12.39 -11.80 -5.75
N LYS A 59 11.81 -11.03 -4.81
CA LYS A 59 12.15 -9.62 -4.56
C LYS A 59 12.13 -8.78 -5.83
N VAL A 60 11.06 -8.90 -6.61
CA VAL A 60 10.86 -8.12 -7.85
C VAL A 60 9.62 -7.27 -7.73
N LEU A 61 9.72 -5.97 -8.04
CA LEU A 61 8.57 -5.08 -8.12
C LEU A 61 7.58 -5.60 -9.18
N LYS A 62 6.33 -5.89 -8.79
CA LYS A 62 5.31 -6.38 -9.73
C LYS A 62 4.33 -5.30 -10.18
N GLY A 63 4.40 -4.12 -9.57
CA GLY A 63 3.63 -2.94 -9.96
C GLY A 63 3.18 -2.12 -8.76
N GLU A 64 2.30 -1.18 -9.05
CA GLU A 64 1.70 -0.24 -8.11
C GLU A 64 0.18 -0.25 -8.26
N ILE A 65 -0.55 -0.01 -7.18
CA ILE A 65 -1.96 0.35 -7.25
C ILE A 65 -2.03 1.85 -7.56
N PRO A 66 -2.64 2.25 -8.68
CA PRO A 66 -2.63 3.64 -9.11
C PRO A 66 -3.46 4.51 -8.16
N TRP A 67 -2.89 5.64 -7.76
CA TRP A 67 -3.55 6.63 -6.92
C TRP A 67 -4.36 7.62 -7.76
N SER A 68 -5.49 8.04 -7.20
CA SER A 68 -6.32 9.13 -7.73
C SER A 68 -7.29 9.59 -6.65
N LYS A 69 -7.99 10.71 -6.88
CA LYS A 69 -9.10 11.15 -6.02
C LYS A 69 -10.26 10.14 -5.94
N TYR A 70 -10.33 9.18 -6.85
CA TYR A 70 -11.35 8.12 -6.86
C TYR A 70 -10.91 6.84 -6.16
N LEU A 71 -9.67 6.77 -5.64
CA LEU A 71 -9.19 5.61 -4.89
C LEU A 71 -9.98 5.48 -3.58
N ARG A 72 -10.55 4.31 -3.33
CA ARG A 72 -11.32 4.02 -2.11
C ARG A 72 -10.87 2.70 -1.49
N PRO A 73 -10.31 2.68 -0.27
CA PRO A 73 -10.05 1.44 0.43
C PRO A 73 -11.26 1.01 1.28
N GLU A 74 -11.49 -0.30 1.38
CA GLU A 74 -12.62 -0.92 2.08
C GLU A 74 -12.18 -2.19 2.81
N ALA A 75 -12.53 -2.36 4.08
CA ALA A 75 -12.26 -3.59 4.82
C ALA A 75 -13.50 -4.49 4.73
N LYS A 76 -13.35 -5.71 4.23
CA LYS A 76 -14.43 -6.71 4.21
C LYS A 76 -14.52 -7.46 5.54
N ASN A 77 -13.37 -7.77 6.14
CA ASN A 77 -13.26 -8.35 7.48
C ASN A 77 -11.87 -8.03 8.06
N PHE A 78 -11.47 -8.70 9.14
CA PHE A 78 -10.19 -8.45 9.81
C PHE A 78 -8.95 -8.76 8.96
N LYS A 79 -9.06 -9.64 7.95
CA LYS A 79 -7.95 -10.02 7.07
C LYS A 79 -8.09 -9.49 5.65
N ILE A 80 -9.32 -9.38 5.13
CA ILE A 80 -9.57 -9.02 3.74
C ILE A 80 -9.92 -7.55 3.62
N PHE A 81 -9.23 -6.86 2.71
CA PHE A 81 -9.55 -5.51 2.29
C PHE A 81 -9.42 -5.34 0.77
N PHE A 82 -10.11 -4.34 0.26
CA PHE A 82 -10.11 -3.93 -1.12
C PHE A 82 -9.49 -2.55 -1.27
N VAL A 83 -8.83 -2.35 -2.40
CA VAL A 83 -8.49 -1.01 -2.88
C VAL A 83 -9.16 -0.83 -4.23
N HIS A 84 -10.19 -0.01 -4.27
CA HIS A 84 -10.93 0.32 -5.48
C HIS A 84 -10.22 1.47 -6.20
N THR A 85 -10.03 1.30 -7.50
CA THR A 85 -9.57 2.31 -8.45
C THR A 85 -10.55 2.32 -9.63
N PRO A 86 -10.62 3.39 -10.46
CA PRO A 86 -11.63 3.51 -11.51
C PRO A 86 -11.77 2.27 -12.40
N ASN A 87 -10.65 1.67 -12.81
CA ASN A 87 -10.65 0.56 -13.76
C ASN A 87 -10.50 -0.80 -13.10
N ARG A 88 -10.25 -0.86 -11.78
CA ARG A 88 -9.88 -2.12 -11.11
C ARG A 88 -10.10 -2.09 -9.61
N THR A 89 -10.66 -3.17 -9.09
CA THR A 89 -10.61 -3.47 -7.66
C THR A 89 -9.49 -4.44 -7.35
N TYR A 90 -8.63 -4.08 -6.40
CA TYR A 90 -7.54 -4.91 -5.91
C TYR A 90 -8.01 -5.66 -4.67
N TYR A 91 -8.13 -6.99 -4.79
CA TYR A 91 -8.44 -7.89 -3.67
C TYR A 91 -7.16 -8.28 -2.93
N LEU A 92 -7.10 -7.95 -1.64
CA LEU A 92 -5.94 -8.16 -0.79
C LEU A 92 -6.39 -8.86 0.50
N GLU A 93 -5.71 -9.97 0.83
CA GLU A 93 -5.85 -10.64 2.11
C GLU A 93 -4.56 -10.45 2.90
N SER A 94 -4.62 -9.77 4.03
CA SER A 94 -3.49 -9.59 4.93
C SER A 94 -3.15 -10.89 5.64
N ARG A 95 -1.85 -11.16 5.77
CA ARG A 95 -1.35 -12.27 6.60
C ARG A 95 -1.53 -12.02 8.09
N GLN A 96 -1.85 -10.79 8.49
CA GLN A 96 -2.20 -10.38 9.85
C GLN A 96 -3.66 -9.92 9.92
N PRO A 97 -4.31 -9.94 11.10
CA PRO A 97 -5.68 -9.44 11.28
C PRO A 97 -5.72 -7.89 11.33
N ASP A 98 -5.09 -7.22 10.36
CA ASP A 98 -4.88 -5.77 10.34
C ASP A 98 -5.47 -5.06 9.10
N ALA A 99 -6.45 -5.68 8.43
CA ALA A 99 -7.08 -5.12 7.23
C ALA A 99 -7.72 -3.75 7.49
N GLN A 100 -8.33 -3.54 8.66
CA GLN A 100 -8.86 -2.23 9.05
C GLN A 100 -7.77 -1.17 9.18
N THR A 101 -6.59 -1.54 9.70
CA THR A 101 -5.43 -0.66 9.81
C THR A 101 -4.89 -0.28 8.43
N TRP A 102 -4.84 -1.21 7.48
CA TRP A 102 -4.51 -0.90 6.08
C TRP A 102 -5.46 0.14 5.50
N VAL A 103 -6.77 -0.09 5.65
CA VAL A 103 -7.79 0.82 5.12
C VAL A 103 -7.70 2.20 5.77
N LYS A 104 -7.53 2.27 7.09
CA LYS A 104 -7.34 3.53 7.82
C LYS A 104 -6.13 4.31 7.30
N GLN A 105 -4.96 3.67 7.22
CA GLN A 105 -3.72 4.31 6.78
C GLN A 105 -3.79 4.78 5.32
N ILE A 106 -4.36 3.97 4.42
CA ILE A 106 -4.57 4.38 3.02
C ILE A 106 -5.51 5.59 2.95
N LYS A 107 -6.59 5.63 3.76
CA LYS A 107 -7.49 6.80 3.83
C LYS A 107 -6.78 8.04 4.36
N GLU A 108 -5.98 7.93 5.40
CA GLU A 108 -5.22 9.05 5.98
C GLU A 108 -4.24 9.65 4.96
N VAL A 109 -3.51 8.78 4.25
CA VAL A 109 -2.64 9.20 3.14
C VAL A 109 -3.46 9.85 2.04
N TRP A 110 -4.56 9.21 1.59
CA TRP A 110 -5.44 9.78 0.58
C TRP A 110 -5.91 11.19 0.95
N LYS A 111 -6.35 11.38 2.20
CA LYS A 111 -6.81 12.69 2.67
C LYS A 111 -5.72 13.75 2.57
N LYS A 112 -4.50 13.42 3.01
CA LYS A 112 -3.36 14.36 2.94
C LYS A 112 -3.09 14.90 1.53
N TYR A 113 -3.33 14.09 0.50
CA TYR A 113 -3.04 14.45 -0.90
C TYR A 113 -4.24 14.97 -1.68
N TYR A 114 -5.47 14.56 -1.35
CA TYR A 114 -6.67 14.86 -2.14
C TYR A 114 -7.77 15.63 -1.37
N ASP A 115 -7.73 15.70 -0.05
CA ASP A 115 -8.71 16.42 0.79
C ASP A 115 -8.38 17.92 0.97
N ASN A 116 -7.23 18.37 0.44
CA ASN A 116 -6.89 19.80 0.38
C ASN A 116 -7.71 20.58 -0.66
N GLY A 117 -8.57 19.89 -1.41
CA GLY A 117 -9.57 20.47 -2.30
C GLY A 117 -10.95 20.52 -1.63
N LYS A 118 -11.06 21.24 -0.50
CA LYS A 118 -12.34 21.92 -0.26
C LYS A 118 -12.53 22.85 -1.44
N ASP A 119 -13.41 22.44 -2.35
CA ASP A 119 -14.05 23.34 -3.29
C ASP A 119 -14.45 24.60 -2.51
N LYS A 120 -13.73 25.69 -2.77
CA LYS A 120 -14.18 27.06 -2.52
C LYS A 120 -14.76 27.57 -3.83
#